data_AF-A0A8S3I1U5-F1
#
_entry.id   AF-A0A8S3I1U5-F1
#
_cell.length_a   1.000
_cell.length_b   1.000
_cell.length_c   1.000
_cell.angle_alpha   90.00
_cell.angle_beta   90.00
_cell.angle_gamma   90.00
#
_symmetry.space_group_name_H-M   'P 1'
#
loop_
_entity.id
_entity.type
_entity.pdbx_description
1 polymer ?
#
loop_
_entity_poly.entity_id
_entity_poly.type
_entity_poly.pdbx_seq_one_letter_code
_entity_poly.pdbx_strand_id
1 'polypeptide(L)'
;MPFSVVFYKWILGQEETLNLENLIHVDADLYEQFKKLQTIVNIRNRLMIQCDASNQQILNRSNNKKNCKSKDDSQTEILANTNLVDENDERLLLDGCKISDLSLVFTLPGHPNIELRKGGKDCLVTIENLDQYINLVAYWTLVEGVRRQLESFRDGFNSIFPIQHLKCFYPDELHQVFCGSGSTELWDLKVLLESTRCDHGYNLNSRAVKWLFEIMINFEIDEQRAFLQFVTGSPRLPVGGKSIEYF
;
A
#
# COMPACT_ATOMS: atom_id res chain seq x y z
N MET A 1 2.12 -9.54 -18.36
CA MET A 1 2.30 -8.27 -17.64
C MET A 1 2.20 -8.57 -16.16
N PRO A 2 3.24 -8.28 -15.35
CA PRO A 2 3.10 -8.38 -13.90
C PRO A 2 2.13 -7.29 -13.42
N PHE A 3 0.97 -7.68 -12.89
CA PHE A 3 0.05 -6.74 -12.26
C PHE A 3 0.41 -6.51 -10.79
N SER A 4 -0.02 -5.37 -10.25
CA SER A 4 0.22 -5.01 -8.85
C SER A 4 -0.65 -5.83 -7.89
N VAL A 5 -0.26 -5.88 -6.62
CA VAL A 5 -1.04 -6.53 -5.56
C VAL A 5 -2.45 -5.92 -5.44
N VAL A 6 -2.59 -4.62 -5.71
CA VAL A 6 -3.89 -3.93 -5.75
C VAL A 6 -4.84 -4.54 -6.76
N PHE A 7 -4.33 -4.87 -7.96
CA PHE A 7 -5.11 -5.51 -8.99
C PHE A 7 -5.57 -6.91 -8.59
N TYR A 8 -4.70 -7.70 -7.95
CA TYR A 8 -5.07 -9.04 -7.47
C TYR A 8 -6.10 -9.00 -6.33
N LYS A 9 -6.00 -8.03 -5.42
CA LYS A 9 -7.06 -7.77 -4.42
C LYS A 9 -8.40 -7.48 -5.09
N TRP A 10 -8.40 -6.67 -6.15
CA TRP A 10 -9.59 -6.40 -6.96
C TRP A 10 -10.18 -7.65 -7.62
N ILE A 11 -9.35 -8.50 -8.23
CA ILE A 11 -9.81 -9.79 -8.78
C ILE A 11 -10.49 -10.63 -7.71
N LEU A 12 -9.92 -10.69 -6.50
CA LEU A 12 -10.44 -11.49 -5.41
C LEU A 12 -11.69 -10.92 -4.74
N GLY A 13 -12.12 -9.71 -5.10
CA GLY A 13 -13.24 -9.02 -4.46
C GLY A 13 -12.87 -8.46 -3.08
N GLN A 14 -11.61 -8.05 -2.90
CA GLN A 14 -11.04 -7.53 -1.66
C GLN A 14 -10.77 -6.02 -1.73
N GLU A 15 -11.46 -5.29 -2.61
CA GLU A 15 -11.29 -3.85 -2.81
C GLU A 15 -11.56 -3.04 -1.53
N GLU A 16 -12.41 -3.53 -0.62
CA GLU A 16 -12.66 -2.90 0.69
C GLU A 16 -11.43 -2.93 1.61
N THR A 17 -10.47 -3.81 1.36
CA THR A 17 -9.22 -3.89 2.14
C THR A 17 -8.16 -2.92 1.66
N LEU A 18 -8.41 -2.22 0.55
CA LEU A 18 -7.47 -1.27 -0.03
C LEU A 18 -7.41 0.00 0.81
N ASN A 19 -6.20 0.40 1.16
CA ASN A 19 -5.95 1.57 1.98
C ASN A 19 -4.71 2.33 1.46
N LEU A 20 -4.32 3.39 2.17
CA LEU A 20 -3.18 4.23 1.79
C LEU A 20 -1.89 3.42 1.57
N GLU A 21 -1.61 2.37 2.35
CA GLU A 21 -0.40 1.55 2.18
C GLU A 21 -0.38 0.80 0.86
N ASN A 22 -1.53 0.52 0.26
CA ASN A 22 -1.59 -0.12 -1.05
C ASN A 22 -1.27 0.84 -2.20
N LEU A 23 -1.28 2.15 -1.95
CA LEU A 23 -0.97 3.17 -2.96
C LEU A 23 0.47 3.10 -3.47
N ILE A 24 1.41 2.63 -2.63
CA ILE A 24 2.82 2.44 -3.02
C ILE A 24 2.99 1.54 -4.27
N HIS A 25 2.05 0.62 -4.50
CA HIS A 25 2.10 -0.31 -5.64
C HIS A 25 1.46 0.25 -6.92
N VAL A 26 0.94 1.48 -6.87
CA VAL A 26 0.26 2.15 -8.00
C VAL A 26 0.94 3.48 -8.30
N ASP A 27 1.12 4.32 -7.27
CA ASP A 27 1.75 5.64 -7.36
C ASP A 27 2.59 5.89 -6.09
N ALA A 28 3.88 5.60 -6.20
CA ALA A 28 4.82 5.71 -5.07
C ALA A 28 5.05 7.16 -4.64
N ASP A 29 5.05 8.10 -5.59
CA ASP A 29 5.25 9.52 -5.30
C ASP A 29 4.06 10.07 -4.52
N LEU A 30 2.83 9.74 -4.95
CA LEU A 30 1.62 10.12 -4.24
C LEU A 30 1.56 9.49 -2.84
N TYR A 31 1.95 8.22 -2.70
CA TYR A 31 2.04 7.55 -1.41
C TYR A 31 2.97 8.28 -0.43
N GLU A 32 4.19 8.64 -0.86
CA GLU A 32 5.15 9.33 0.01
C GLU A 32 4.63 10.69 0.50
N GLN A 33 3.98 11.47 -0.37
CA GLN A 33 3.39 12.75 0.04
C GLN A 33 2.24 12.55 1.04
N PHE A 34 1.34 11.60 0.79
CA PHE A 34 0.20 11.34 1.66
C PHE A 34 0.61 10.67 2.98
N LYS A 35 1.72 9.93 3.00
CA LYS A 35 2.31 9.38 4.23
C LYS A 35 2.79 10.47 5.18
N LYS A 36 3.36 11.57 4.67
CA LYS A 36 3.69 12.74 5.49
C LYS A 36 2.44 13.36 6.11
N LEU A 37 1.39 13.57 5.31
CA LEU A 37 0.10 14.07 5.79
C LEU A 37 -0.53 13.14 6.83
N GLN A 38 -0.46 11.82 6.62
CA GLN A 38 -0.96 10.81 7.57
C GLN A 38 -0.17 10.85 8.89
N THR A 39 1.12 11.16 8.84
CA THR A 39 1.94 11.34 10.05
C THR A 39 1.44 12.53 10.88
N ILE A 40 1.10 13.64 10.23
CA ILE A 40 0.51 14.82 10.88
C ILE A 40 -0.83 14.48 11.53
N VAL A 41 -1.70 13.73 10.82
CA VAL A 41 -2.97 13.22 11.39
C VAL A 41 -2.73 12.36 12.63
N ASN A 42 -1.73 11.48 12.59
CA ASN A 42 -1.40 10.61 13.73
C ASN A 42 -0.90 11.43 14.93
N ILE A 43 -0.10 12.48 14.70
CA ILE A 43 0.34 13.41 15.73
C ILE A 43 -0.88 14.14 16.33
N ARG A 44 -1.74 14.73 15.50
CA ARG A 44 -2.99 15.37 15.92
C ARG A 44 -3.81 14.48 16.84
N ASN A 45 -4.07 13.24 16.42
CA ASN A 45 -4.86 12.29 17.21
C ASN A 45 -4.22 11.98 18.57
N ARG A 46 -2.88 11.86 18.63
CA ARG A 46 -2.16 11.68 19.91
C ARG A 46 -2.30 12.89 20.82
N LEU A 47 -2.23 14.11 20.29
CA LEU A 47 -2.40 15.34 21.06
C LEU A 47 -3.82 15.47 21.62
N MET A 48 -4.83 15.15 20.81
CA MET A 48 -6.23 15.14 21.26
C MET A 48 -6.43 14.20 22.46
N ILE A 49 -5.91 12.98 22.37
CA ILE A 49 -6.00 12.00 23.47
C ILE A 49 -5.31 12.52 24.75
N GLN A 50 -4.16 13.19 24.62
CA GLN A 50 -3.44 13.78 25.76
C GLN A 50 -4.21 14.94 26.41
N CYS A 51 -4.85 15.79 25.60
CA CYS A 51 -5.72 16.87 26.07
C CYS A 51 -6.94 16.31 26.82
N ASP A 52 -7.61 15.31 26.25
CA ASP A 52 -8.77 14.66 26.86
C ASP A 52 -8.43 14.01 28.20
N ALA A 53 -7.29 13.30 28.28
CA ALA A 53 -6.83 12.69 29.53
C ALA A 53 -6.53 13.74 30.61
N SER A 54 -5.94 14.87 30.24
CA SER A 54 -5.65 15.98 31.15
C SER A 54 -6.93 16.65 31.65
N ASN A 55 -7.91 16.86 30.76
CA ASN A 55 -9.22 17.40 31.09
C ASN A 55 -9.99 16.49 32.05
N GLN A 56 -9.97 15.16 31.84
CA GLN A 56 -10.57 14.20 32.77
C GLN A 56 -9.90 14.21 34.15
N GLN A 57 -8.57 14.34 34.23
CA GLN A 57 -7.87 14.47 35.52
C GLN A 57 -8.24 15.75 36.27
N ILE A 58 -8.37 16.88 35.57
CA ILE A 58 -8.78 18.17 36.15
C ILE A 58 -10.22 18.09 36.66
N LEU A 59 -11.13 17.48 35.89
CA LEU A 59 -12.52 17.27 36.28
C LEU A 59 -12.62 16.37 37.52
N ASN A 60 -11.86 15.27 37.56
CA ASN A 60 -11.81 14.36 38.71
C ASN A 60 -11.26 15.04 39.97
N ARG A 61 -10.22 15.89 39.84
CA ARG A 61 -9.71 16.71 40.96
C ARG A 61 -10.74 17.73 41.45
N SER A 62 -11.50 18.33 40.54
CA SER A 62 -12.55 19.30 40.87
C SER A 62 -13.75 18.64 41.56
N ASN A 63 -14.15 17.45 41.12
CA ASN A 63 -15.21 16.66 41.75
C ASN A 63 -14.83 16.19 43.17
N ASN A 64 -13.57 15.80 43.39
CA ASN A 64 -13.08 15.48 44.74
C ASN A 64 -13.05 16.71 45.68
N LYS A 65 -12.88 17.93 45.13
CA LYS A 65 -12.92 19.18 45.91
C LYS A 65 -14.35 19.59 46.31
N LYS A 66 -15.37 19.26 45.50
CA LYS A 66 -16.78 19.54 45.79
C LYS A 66 -17.38 18.71 46.93
N ASN A 67 -16.73 17.61 47.33
CA ASN A 67 -17.12 16.86 48.54
C ASN A 67 -16.77 17.58 49.86
N CYS A 68 -16.04 18.70 49.80
CA CYS A 68 -15.62 19.49 50.96
C CYS A 68 -15.78 21.01 50.72
N LYS A 69 -16.96 21.50 50.32
CA LYS A 69 -17.52 22.82 50.70
C LYS A 69 -18.76 23.21 49.87
N SER A 70 -19.65 23.88 50.58
CA SER A 70 -20.97 24.40 50.24
C SER A 70 -21.05 25.30 48.99
N LYS A 71 -22.17 25.13 48.27
CA LYS A 71 -22.95 26.06 47.41
C LYS A 71 -22.31 27.43 47.08
N ASP A 72 -21.92 27.59 45.82
CA ASP A 72 -22.12 28.84 45.05
C ASP A 72 -22.07 28.51 43.54
N ASP A 73 -23.23 28.63 42.89
CA ASP A 73 -23.60 28.00 41.62
C ASP A 73 -23.39 28.91 40.37
N SER A 74 -22.24 29.56 40.21
CA SER A 74 -22.03 30.37 38.98
C SER A 74 -20.61 30.43 38.39
N GLN A 75 -19.61 29.79 39.00
CA GLN A 75 -18.23 29.80 38.48
C GLN A 75 -17.73 28.44 37.97
N THR A 76 -18.54 27.38 38.05
CA THR A 76 -18.07 26.03 37.69
C THR A 76 -18.38 25.58 36.26
N GLU A 77 -19.08 26.38 35.46
CA GLU A 77 -19.46 26.04 34.08
C GLU A 77 -18.53 26.64 33.00
N ILE A 78 -17.55 27.48 33.36
CA ILE A 78 -16.69 28.18 32.37
C ILE A 78 -15.41 27.39 32.01
N LEU A 79 -15.10 26.28 32.69
CA LEU A 79 -13.84 25.52 32.51
C LEU A 79 -14.00 24.19 31.76
N ALA A 80 -15.08 23.99 31.00
CA ALA A 80 -15.36 22.73 30.29
C ALA A 80 -15.21 22.78 28.76
N ASN A 81 -14.88 23.92 28.15
CA ASN A 81 -14.86 24.05 26.69
C ASN A 81 -13.57 24.68 26.16
N THR A 82 -12.55 23.86 25.91
CA THR A 82 -11.59 24.06 24.81
C THR A 82 -10.85 22.74 24.54
N ASN A 83 -11.52 21.81 23.86
CA ASN A 83 -10.87 20.69 23.16
C ASN A 83 -10.19 21.16 21.86
N LEU A 84 -9.63 22.37 21.84
CA LEU A 84 -8.97 22.93 20.67
C LEU A 84 -7.48 22.63 20.80
N VAL A 85 -7.01 21.64 20.04
CA VAL A 85 -5.58 21.49 19.77
C VAL A 85 -5.12 22.82 19.14
N ASP A 86 -4.03 23.40 19.63
CA ASP A 86 -3.50 24.65 19.08
C ASP A 86 -3.11 24.42 17.61
N GLU A 87 -3.82 25.06 16.69
CA GLU A 87 -3.55 24.99 15.26
C GLU A 87 -2.18 25.56 14.88
N ASN A 88 -1.50 26.27 15.79
CA ASN A 88 -0.15 26.77 15.62
C ASN A 88 0.93 25.83 16.20
N ASP A 89 0.56 24.62 16.65
CA ASP A 89 1.54 23.62 17.08
C ASP A 89 2.46 23.25 15.92
N GLU A 90 3.77 23.52 16.08
CA GLU A 90 4.79 23.24 15.06
C GLU A 90 4.78 21.77 14.59
N ARG A 91 4.32 20.85 15.44
CA ARG A 91 4.23 19.42 15.12
C ARG A 91 3.09 19.07 14.14
N LEU A 92 2.18 20.01 13.89
CA LEU A 92 1.06 19.87 12.96
C LEU A 92 1.32 20.54 11.60
N LEU A 93 2.52 21.11 11.41
CA LEU A 93 2.95 21.72 10.17
C LEU A 93 3.50 20.67 9.20
N LEU A 94 3.20 20.82 7.91
CA LEU A 94 3.86 20.09 6.84
C LEU A 94 5.00 20.94 6.29
N ASP A 95 6.25 20.51 6.49
CA ASP A 95 7.45 21.22 6.03
C ASP A 95 7.47 22.72 6.45
N GLY A 96 6.88 23.03 7.62
CA GLY A 96 6.78 24.39 8.17
C GLY A 96 5.54 25.18 7.74
N CYS A 97 4.67 24.62 6.89
CA CYS A 97 3.43 25.25 6.45
C CYS A 97 2.21 24.64 7.13
N LYS A 98 1.17 25.46 7.39
CA LYS A 98 -0.11 24.94 7.88
C LYS A 98 -0.82 24.18 6.77
N ILE A 99 -1.59 23.16 7.14
CA ILE A 99 -2.37 22.36 6.19
C ILE A 99 -3.37 23.23 5.41
N SER A 100 -3.97 24.23 6.05
CA SER A 100 -4.87 25.19 5.40
C SER A 100 -4.18 26.03 4.31
N ASP A 101 -2.89 26.32 4.49
CA ASP A 101 -2.13 27.19 3.58
C ASP A 101 -1.78 26.46 2.28
N LEU A 102 -1.82 25.13 2.28
CA LEU A 102 -1.67 24.30 1.09
C LEU A 102 -2.84 24.50 0.09
N SER A 103 -3.92 25.17 0.51
CA SER A 103 -5.10 25.47 -0.32
C SER A 103 -5.69 24.21 -0.98
N LEU A 104 -5.58 23.08 -0.29
CA LEU A 104 -6.13 21.82 -0.73
C LEU A 104 -7.64 21.84 -0.56
N VAL A 105 -8.35 21.29 -1.53
CA VAL A 105 -9.80 21.08 -1.48
C VAL A 105 -10.10 19.61 -1.73
N PHE A 106 -11.32 19.15 -1.48
CA PHE A 106 -11.72 17.74 -1.66
C PHE A 106 -11.93 17.40 -3.15
N THR A 107 -10.88 17.56 -3.95
CA THR A 107 -10.78 17.13 -5.35
C THR A 107 -9.60 16.18 -5.52
N LEU A 108 -9.69 15.28 -6.49
CA LEU A 108 -8.61 14.33 -6.75
C LEU A 108 -7.35 15.07 -7.26
N PRO A 109 -6.16 14.82 -6.67
CA PRO A 109 -4.90 15.39 -7.15
C PRO A 109 -4.68 15.15 -8.65
N GLY A 110 -4.29 16.18 -9.39
CA GLY A 110 -4.13 16.13 -10.84
C GLY A 110 -5.44 16.16 -11.65
N HIS A 111 -6.59 15.96 -11.01
CA HIS A 111 -7.91 15.92 -11.66
C HIS A 111 -8.91 16.82 -10.92
N PRO A 112 -8.82 18.15 -11.07
CA PRO A 112 -9.64 19.11 -10.32
C PRO A 112 -11.14 18.98 -10.62
N ASN A 113 -11.51 18.32 -11.73
CA ASN A 113 -12.91 18.10 -12.09
C ASN A 113 -13.58 16.98 -11.29
N ILE A 114 -12.80 16.11 -10.62
CA ILE A 114 -13.29 14.99 -9.85
C ILE A 114 -13.37 15.41 -8.38
N GLU A 115 -14.60 15.62 -7.92
CA GLU A 115 -14.88 15.88 -6.51
C GLU A 115 -14.89 14.57 -5.72
N LEU A 116 -14.14 14.55 -4.63
CA LEU A 116 -14.02 13.38 -3.75
C LEU A 116 -15.27 13.17 -2.90
N ARG A 117 -16.02 14.25 -2.65
CA ARG A 117 -17.29 14.28 -1.93
C ARG A 117 -18.17 15.39 -2.48
N LYS A 118 -19.46 15.37 -2.18
CA LYS A 118 -20.41 16.40 -2.61
C LYS A 118 -19.99 17.80 -2.12
N GLY A 119 -19.81 18.76 -3.03
CA GLY A 119 -19.34 20.11 -2.70
C GLY A 119 -17.87 20.12 -2.30
N GLY A 120 -17.09 19.17 -2.81
CA GLY A 120 -15.70 18.97 -2.41
C GLY A 120 -14.79 20.11 -2.85
N LYS A 121 -15.09 20.74 -3.99
CA LYS A 121 -14.38 21.92 -4.51
C LYS A 121 -14.48 23.14 -3.60
N ASP A 122 -15.62 23.31 -2.94
CA ASP A 122 -15.89 24.46 -2.08
C ASP A 122 -15.46 24.20 -0.62
N CYS A 123 -14.92 23.02 -0.34
CA CYS A 123 -14.49 22.66 1.01
C CYS A 123 -12.97 22.58 1.10
N LEU A 124 -12.40 23.48 1.90
CA LEU A 124 -10.99 23.51 2.22
C LEU A 124 -10.60 22.34 3.13
N VAL A 125 -9.45 21.75 2.85
CA VAL A 125 -8.81 20.76 3.70
C VAL A 125 -8.09 21.48 4.83
N THR A 126 -8.43 21.13 6.06
CA THR A 126 -7.84 21.64 7.30
C THR A 126 -7.26 20.49 8.10
N ILE A 127 -6.55 20.81 9.18
CA ILE A 127 -6.01 19.77 10.07
C ILE A 127 -7.10 18.86 10.64
N GLU A 128 -8.33 19.36 10.82
CA GLU A 128 -9.45 18.61 11.38
C GLU A 128 -10.02 17.57 10.41
N ASN A 129 -10.03 17.86 9.11
CA ASN A 129 -10.64 17.01 8.10
C ASN A 129 -9.61 16.30 7.18
N LEU A 130 -8.32 16.47 7.45
CA LEU A 130 -7.22 15.92 6.66
C LEU A 130 -7.28 14.40 6.52
N ASP A 131 -7.68 13.67 7.57
CA ASP A 131 -7.85 12.21 7.51
C ASP A 131 -8.90 11.79 6.49
N GLN A 132 -10.00 12.55 6.37
CA GLN A 132 -11.04 12.29 5.38
C GLN A 132 -10.49 12.51 3.97
N TYR A 133 -9.71 13.57 3.77
CA TYR A 133 -9.10 13.86 2.48
C TYR A 133 -8.14 12.74 2.04
N ILE A 134 -7.24 12.30 2.93
CA ILE A 134 -6.30 11.20 2.67
C ILE A 134 -7.05 9.92 2.29
N ASN A 135 -8.04 9.53 3.09
CA ASN A 135 -8.81 8.31 2.86
C ASN A 135 -9.59 8.37 1.54
N LEU A 136 -10.19 9.52 1.22
CA LEU A 136 -10.94 9.70 -0.02
C LEU A 136 -10.05 9.68 -1.26
N VAL A 137 -8.86 10.30 -1.21
CA VAL A 137 -7.90 10.22 -2.32
C VAL A 137 -7.45 8.78 -2.53
N ALA A 138 -7.06 8.07 -1.47
CA ALA A 138 -6.68 6.66 -1.57
C ALA A 138 -7.81 5.80 -2.15
N TYR A 139 -9.04 5.97 -1.67
CA TYR A 139 -10.21 5.26 -2.17
C TYR A 139 -10.51 5.59 -3.64
N TRP A 140 -10.46 6.86 -4.05
CA TRP A 140 -10.70 7.22 -5.44
C TRP A 140 -9.62 6.69 -6.38
N THR A 141 -8.35 6.77 -5.99
CA THR A 141 -7.24 6.29 -6.82
C THR A 141 -7.24 4.77 -6.96
N LEU A 142 -7.51 4.04 -5.87
CA LEU A 142 -7.40 2.59 -5.83
C LEU A 142 -8.70 1.86 -6.16
N VAL A 143 -9.86 2.48 -5.91
CA VAL A 143 -11.17 1.84 -6.02
C VAL A 143 -12.07 2.56 -7.03
N GLU A 144 -12.60 3.73 -6.67
CA GLU A 144 -13.69 4.35 -7.45
C GLU A 144 -13.28 4.72 -8.88
N GLY A 145 -12.09 5.30 -9.06
CA GLY A 145 -11.60 5.77 -10.36
C GLY A 145 -11.34 4.66 -11.38
N VAL A 146 -11.18 3.42 -10.91
CA VAL A 146 -10.89 2.24 -11.73
C VAL A 146 -12.01 1.20 -11.73
N ARG A 147 -13.08 1.41 -10.95
CA ARG A 147 -14.16 0.44 -10.73
C ARG A 147 -14.74 -0.08 -12.04
N ARG A 148 -15.11 0.82 -12.96
CA ARG A 148 -15.77 0.43 -14.22
C ARG A 148 -14.89 -0.50 -15.08
N GLN A 149 -13.60 -0.21 -15.13
CA GLN A 149 -12.61 -0.95 -15.90
C GLN A 149 -12.36 -2.32 -15.26
N LEU A 150 -12.26 -2.37 -13.93
CA LEU A 150 -12.00 -3.60 -13.20
C LEU A 150 -13.23 -4.51 -13.12
N GLU A 151 -14.44 -3.95 -13.02
CA GLU A 151 -15.69 -4.70 -13.15
C GLU A 151 -15.82 -5.32 -14.54
N SER A 152 -15.56 -4.54 -15.60
CA SER A 152 -15.56 -5.05 -16.98
C SER A 152 -14.51 -6.15 -17.18
N PHE A 153 -13.32 -5.98 -16.60
CA PHE A 153 -12.30 -7.03 -16.59
C PHE A 153 -12.79 -8.28 -15.86
N ARG A 154 -13.42 -8.12 -14.70
CA ARG A 154 -13.94 -9.21 -13.87
C ARG A 154 -15.01 -10.02 -14.62
N ASP A 155 -15.91 -9.33 -15.31
CA ASP A 155 -16.96 -9.95 -16.12
C ASP A 155 -16.37 -10.71 -17.31
N GLY A 156 -15.41 -10.09 -18.01
CA GLY A 156 -14.69 -10.73 -19.11
C GLY A 156 -13.93 -11.97 -18.64
N PHE A 157 -13.22 -11.88 -17.53
CA PHE A 157 -12.49 -13.01 -16.96
C PHE A 157 -13.42 -14.13 -16.50
N ASN A 158 -14.50 -13.80 -15.78
CA ASN A 158 -15.52 -14.78 -15.33
C ASN A 158 -16.20 -15.53 -16.49
N SER A 159 -16.28 -14.92 -17.69
CA SER A 159 -16.85 -15.59 -18.87
C SER A 159 -16.02 -16.77 -19.37
N ILE A 160 -14.72 -16.80 -19.04
CA ILE A 160 -13.78 -17.85 -19.47
C ILE A 160 -13.37 -18.72 -18.28
N PHE A 161 -13.09 -18.10 -17.12
CA PHE A 161 -12.64 -18.76 -15.91
C PHE A 161 -13.33 -18.16 -14.67
N PRO A 162 -14.12 -18.96 -13.92
CA PRO A 162 -14.77 -18.48 -12.71
C PRO A 162 -13.78 -18.04 -11.63
N ILE A 163 -13.81 -16.76 -11.25
CA ILE A 163 -12.91 -16.14 -10.26
C ILE A 163 -13.02 -16.79 -8.88
N GLN A 164 -14.15 -17.42 -8.57
CA GLN A 164 -14.33 -18.17 -7.32
C GLN A 164 -13.22 -19.22 -7.09
N HIS A 165 -12.66 -19.80 -8.14
CA HIS A 165 -11.57 -20.77 -8.02
C HIS A 165 -10.23 -20.11 -7.64
N LEU A 166 -10.08 -18.79 -7.80
CA LEU A 166 -8.89 -18.05 -7.39
C LEU A 166 -8.91 -17.68 -5.90
N LYS A 167 -10.06 -17.76 -5.23
CA LYS A 167 -10.22 -17.36 -3.83
C LYS A 167 -9.47 -18.24 -2.83
N CYS A 168 -8.90 -19.36 -3.26
CA CYS A 168 -8.00 -20.18 -2.44
C CYS A 168 -6.57 -19.61 -2.34
N PHE A 169 -6.22 -18.62 -3.18
CA PHE A 169 -4.90 -17.97 -3.17
C PHE A 169 -4.92 -16.62 -2.46
N TYR A 170 -3.80 -16.26 -1.85
CA TYR A 170 -3.55 -14.90 -1.41
C TYR A 170 -3.23 -13.97 -2.61
N PRO A 171 -3.47 -12.65 -2.50
CA PRO A 171 -3.14 -11.70 -3.58
C PRO A 171 -1.70 -11.81 -4.09
N ASP A 172 -0.73 -12.01 -3.19
CA ASP A 172 0.69 -12.15 -3.54
C ASP A 172 1.01 -13.47 -4.26
N GLU A 173 0.24 -14.52 -4.01
CA GLU A 173 0.37 -15.82 -4.67
C GLU A 173 -0.22 -15.80 -6.07
N LEU A 174 -1.27 -15.01 -6.32
CA LEU A 174 -1.87 -14.88 -7.65
C LEU A 174 -0.88 -14.34 -8.68
N HIS A 175 0.06 -13.49 -8.25
CA HIS A 175 1.18 -13.13 -9.11
C HIS A 175 1.93 -14.36 -9.59
N GLN A 176 2.23 -15.31 -8.71
CA GLN A 176 2.95 -16.53 -9.07
C GLN A 176 2.10 -17.47 -9.94
N VAL A 177 0.79 -17.51 -9.73
CA VAL A 177 -0.13 -18.32 -10.55
C VAL A 177 -0.20 -17.80 -11.99
N PHE A 178 -0.40 -16.50 -12.17
CA PHE A 178 -0.52 -15.89 -13.51
C PHE A 178 0.83 -15.66 -14.17
N CYS A 179 1.81 -15.26 -13.37
CA CYS A 179 3.11 -14.85 -13.85
C CYS A 179 4.20 -15.89 -13.63
N GLY A 180 3.92 -17.08 -13.09
CA GLY A 180 4.96 -18.02 -12.66
C GLY A 180 5.71 -17.47 -11.44
N SER A 181 6.52 -18.31 -10.78
CA SER A 181 7.32 -17.81 -9.66
C SER A 181 8.25 -16.69 -10.15
N GLY A 182 8.09 -15.49 -9.58
CA GLY A 182 9.01 -14.37 -9.79
C GLY A 182 10.40 -14.65 -9.25
N SER A 183 10.59 -15.79 -8.56
CA SER A 183 11.88 -16.39 -8.34
C SER A 183 12.42 -17.01 -9.64
N THR A 184 12.66 -16.16 -10.64
CA THR A 184 14.05 -16.08 -11.09
C THR A 184 14.82 -15.64 -9.85
N GLU A 185 15.13 -16.59 -8.97
CA GLU A 185 16.22 -16.40 -8.02
C GLU A 185 17.34 -15.85 -8.90
N LEU A 186 17.93 -14.71 -8.52
CA LEU A 186 19.13 -14.20 -9.18
C LEU A 186 19.97 -15.43 -9.49
N TRP A 187 20.18 -15.73 -10.78
CA TRP A 187 20.87 -16.95 -11.17
C TRP A 187 22.24 -16.89 -10.53
N ASP A 188 22.36 -17.55 -9.38
CA ASP A 188 23.58 -17.64 -8.63
C ASP A 188 24.21 -18.99 -8.94
N LEU A 189 25.50 -19.08 -8.67
CA LEU A 189 26.24 -20.29 -8.99
C LEU A 189 25.65 -21.52 -8.29
N LYS A 190 25.12 -21.35 -7.08
CA LYS A 190 24.57 -22.45 -6.29
C LYS A 190 23.27 -22.99 -6.91
N VAL A 191 22.37 -22.11 -7.30
CA VAL A 191 21.11 -22.45 -7.97
C VAL A 191 21.40 -23.17 -9.28
N LEU A 192 22.30 -22.64 -10.11
CA LEU A 192 22.67 -23.25 -11.38
C LEU A 192 23.31 -24.64 -11.21
N LEU A 193 24.13 -24.84 -10.17
CA LEU A 193 24.71 -26.14 -9.83
C LEU A 193 23.65 -27.15 -9.37
N GLU A 194 22.67 -26.71 -8.58
CA GLU A 194 21.58 -27.57 -8.10
C GLU A 194 20.55 -27.87 -9.21
N SER A 195 20.39 -26.97 -10.18
CA SER A 195 19.38 -27.06 -11.23
C SER A 195 19.87 -27.70 -12.53
N THR A 196 21.17 -27.94 -12.69
CA THR A 196 21.77 -28.43 -13.95
C THR A 196 22.31 -29.85 -13.77
N ARG A 197 21.91 -30.75 -14.68
CA ARG A 197 22.58 -32.04 -14.86
C ARG A 197 23.44 -31.96 -16.13
N CYS A 198 24.58 -32.62 -16.09
CA CYS A 198 25.47 -32.71 -17.24
C CYS A 198 25.46 -34.14 -17.75
N ASP A 199 25.20 -34.32 -19.03
CA ASP A 199 25.30 -35.61 -19.73
C ASP A 199 26.39 -35.55 -20.82
N HIS A 200 26.59 -36.68 -21.51
CA HIS A 200 27.40 -36.84 -22.71
C HIS A 200 28.88 -36.47 -22.52
N GLY A 201 29.42 -36.81 -21.34
CA GLY A 201 30.84 -36.62 -21.01
C GLY A 201 31.18 -35.25 -20.43
N TYR A 202 30.19 -34.36 -20.25
CA TYR A 202 30.35 -33.15 -19.46
C TYR A 202 30.08 -33.40 -17.98
N ASN A 203 30.71 -32.61 -17.11
CA ASN A 203 30.40 -32.55 -15.69
C ASN A 203 30.47 -31.10 -15.22
N LEU A 204 30.02 -30.83 -13.98
CA LEU A 204 30.01 -29.47 -13.41
C LEU A 204 31.42 -28.84 -13.32
N ASN A 205 32.49 -29.63 -13.40
CA ASN A 205 33.86 -29.14 -13.44
C ASN A 205 34.38 -28.84 -14.86
N SER A 206 33.66 -29.25 -15.90
CA SER A 206 34.03 -29.01 -17.30
C SER A 206 34.10 -27.52 -17.60
N ARG A 207 35.15 -27.11 -18.32
CA ARG A 207 35.39 -25.69 -18.67
C ARG A 207 34.19 -25.04 -19.36
N ALA A 208 33.57 -25.74 -20.30
CA ALA A 208 32.40 -25.25 -21.03
C ALA A 208 31.20 -24.98 -20.11
N VAL A 209 30.96 -25.86 -19.12
CA VAL A 209 29.87 -25.70 -18.14
C VAL A 209 30.13 -24.51 -17.23
N LYS A 210 31.37 -24.32 -16.78
CA LYS A 210 31.76 -23.15 -15.97
C LYS A 210 31.57 -21.84 -16.72
N TRP A 211 31.98 -21.77 -17.98
CA TRP A 211 31.76 -20.58 -18.81
C TRP A 211 30.29 -20.30 -19.06
N LEU A 212 29.49 -21.34 -19.30
CA LEU A 212 28.04 -21.18 -19.45
C LEU A 212 27.44 -20.55 -18.18
N PHE A 213 27.79 -21.06 -17.00
CA PHE A 213 27.30 -20.49 -15.73
C PHE A 213 27.79 -19.07 -15.50
N GLU A 214 29.04 -18.75 -15.79
CA GLU A 214 29.56 -17.37 -15.70
C GLU A 214 28.76 -16.42 -16.59
N ILE A 215 28.39 -16.83 -17.81
CA ILE A 215 27.56 -16.01 -18.71
C ILE A 215 26.14 -15.87 -18.14
N MET A 216 25.54 -16.98 -17.73
CA MET A 216 24.18 -17.04 -17.19
C MET A 216 24.00 -16.17 -15.94
N ILE A 217 24.98 -16.15 -15.02
CA ILE A 217 24.96 -15.32 -13.81
C ILE A 217 24.93 -13.82 -14.15
N ASN A 218 25.50 -13.43 -15.30
CA ASN A 218 25.56 -12.04 -15.74
C ASN A 218 24.38 -11.62 -16.62
N PHE A 219 23.43 -12.52 -16.91
CA PHE A 219 22.26 -12.17 -17.71
C PHE A 219 21.31 -11.23 -16.97
N GLU A 220 20.77 -10.26 -17.72
CA GLU A 220 19.61 -9.49 -17.27
C GLU A 220 18.36 -10.37 -17.24
N ILE A 221 17.32 -9.92 -16.52
CA ILE A 221 16.08 -10.70 -16.31
C ILE A 221 15.44 -11.13 -17.64
N ASP A 222 15.48 -10.27 -18.65
CA ASP A 222 14.90 -10.58 -19.97
C ASP A 222 15.73 -11.62 -20.75
N GLU A 223 17.06 -11.59 -20.61
CA GLU A 223 17.96 -12.58 -21.20
C GLU A 223 17.82 -13.96 -20.54
N GLN A 224 17.67 -14.00 -19.22
CA GLN A 224 17.38 -15.24 -18.49
C GLN A 224 16.08 -15.88 -18.97
N ARG A 225 15.03 -15.06 -19.18
CA ARG A 225 13.73 -15.52 -19.68
C ARG A 225 13.81 -16.01 -21.13
N ALA A 226 14.58 -15.32 -21.97
CA ALA A 226 14.84 -15.74 -23.34
C ALA A 226 15.58 -17.08 -23.39
N PHE A 227 16.58 -17.27 -22.52
CA PHE A 227 17.29 -18.53 -22.39
C PHE A 227 16.37 -19.67 -21.91
N LEU A 228 15.56 -19.44 -20.87
CA LEU A 228 14.57 -20.43 -20.42
C LEU A 228 13.59 -20.79 -21.53
N GLN A 229 13.11 -19.79 -22.28
CA GLN A 229 12.23 -20.01 -23.44
C GLN A 229 12.91 -20.86 -24.52
N PHE A 230 14.19 -20.62 -24.76
CA PHE A 230 14.99 -21.37 -25.74
C PHE A 230 15.17 -22.84 -25.31
N VAL A 231 15.50 -23.08 -24.05
CA VAL A 231 15.80 -24.45 -23.55
C VAL A 231 14.52 -25.23 -23.24
N THR A 232 13.55 -24.61 -22.60
CA THR A 232 12.38 -25.29 -22.02
C THR A 232 11.09 -25.08 -22.82
N GLY A 233 11.09 -24.17 -23.80
CA GLY A 233 9.87 -23.76 -24.50
C GLY A 233 8.94 -22.86 -23.67
N SER A 234 9.33 -22.49 -22.44
CA SER A 234 8.62 -21.56 -21.56
C SER A 234 9.58 -20.49 -21.04
N PRO A 235 9.19 -19.21 -20.97
CA PRO A 235 10.09 -18.16 -20.49
C PRO A 235 10.23 -18.17 -18.96
N ARG A 236 9.56 -19.11 -18.27
CA ARG A 236 9.47 -19.18 -16.82
C ARG A 236 9.40 -20.62 -16.33
N LEU A 237 9.97 -20.86 -15.16
CA LEU A 237 9.90 -22.15 -14.50
C LEU A 237 8.53 -22.35 -13.81
N PRO A 238 8.04 -23.60 -13.71
CA PRO A 238 6.86 -23.93 -12.91
C PRO A 238 7.04 -23.50 -11.45
N VAL A 239 5.93 -23.18 -10.77
CA VAL A 239 5.94 -22.84 -9.34
C VAL A 239 6.50 -24.03 -8.54
N GLY A 240 7.61 -23.82 -7.83
CA GLY A 240 8.34 -24.85 -7.08
C GLY A 240 9.42 -25.62 -7.86
N GLY A 241 9.62 -25.33 -9.16
CA GLY A 241 10.62 -26.01 -9.98
C GLY A 241 12.05 -25.56 -9.69
N LYS A 242 12.74 -26.26 -8.77
CA LYS A 242 14.19 -26.08 -8.50
C LYS A 242 15.12 -26.74 -9.52
N SER A 243 14.59 -27.30 -10.60
CA SER A 243 15.39 -28.12 -11.50
C SER A 243 15.01 -27.86 -12.95
N ILE A 244 16.01 -27.45 -13.73
CA ILE A 244 15.97 -27.50 -15.18
C ILE A 244 16.31 -28.95 -15.53
N GLU A 245 15.32 -29.85 -15.47
CA GLU A 245 15.52 -31.26 -15.84
C GLU A 245 15.55 -31.45 -17.36
N TYR A 246 16.42 -30.75 -18.06
CA TYR A 246 16.67 -30.99 -19.47
C TYR A 246 18.10 -30.61 -19.82
N PHE A 247 19.08 -31.42 -19.42
CA PHE A 247 20.33 -31.72 -20.13
C PHE A 247 21.04 -32.91 -19.48
#